data_AF-A0A5M9J188-F1
#
_entry.id   AF-A0A5M9J188-F1
#
_cell.length_a   1.000
_cell.length_b   1.000
_cell.length_c   1.000
_cell.angle_alpha   90.00
_cell.angle_beta   90.00
_cell.angle_gamma   90.00
#
_symmetry.space_group_name_H-M   'P 1'
#
loop_
_entity.id
_entity.type
_entity.pdbx_description
1 polymer ?
#
loop_
_entity_poly.entity_id
_entity_poly.type
_entity_poly.pdbx_seq_one_letter_code
_entity_poly.pdbx_strand_id
1 'polypeptide(L)'
;MPVHRHDRFFQVHYVKSGTVRVYLDDQQYVESGPMFFLTPPTVPHSFVTEADSDGHVLTVRQQLVWLLIEADSSLAPAGAQLPAACVALAHLGLEYAGEVRRLDYLFEELSEEVVSDRPGRSAALDSLTRLIMISL
;
A
#
# COMPACT_ATOMS: atom_id res chain seq x y z
N MET A 1 -15.21 6.46 1.81
CA MET A 1 -14.69 7.84 1.85
C MET A 1 -15.07 8.60 0.58
N PRO A 2 -15.43 9.89 0.66
CA PRO A 2 -15.68 10.72 -0.52
C PRO A 2 -14.40 10.96 -1.34
N VAL A 3 -14.53 11.57 -2.52
CA VAL A 3 -13.38 11.90 -3.38
C VAL A 3 -12.45 12.89 -2.67
N HIS A 4 -11.17 12.52 -2.57
CA HIS A 4 -10.12 13.34 -1.96
C HIS A 4 -8.76 13.03 -2.57
N ARG A 5 -7.73 13.76 -2.14
CA ARG A 5 -6.33 13.52 -2.50
C ARG A 5 -5.44 13.94 -1.35
N HIS A 6 -4.24 13.38 -1.29
CA HIS A 6 -3.22 13.76 -0.32
C HIS A 6 -2.09 14.53 -1.00
N ASP A 7 -1.60 15.58 -0.34
CA ASP A 7 -0.37 16.26 -0.74
C ASP A 7 0.82 15.59 -0.05
N ARG A 8 1.89 15.25 -0.78
CA ARG A 8 3.15 14.67 -0.28
C ARG A 8 3.06 13.32 0.45
N PHE A 9 1.94 12.61 0.35
CA PHE A 9 1.81 11.27 0.92
C PHE A 9 1.35 10.27 -0.12
N PHE A 10 1.98 9.10 -0.10
CA PHE A 10 1.42 7.88 -0.67
C PHE A 10 0.50 7.25 0.38
N GLN A 11 -0.57 6.60 -0.06
CA GLN A 11 -1.28 5.63 0.78
C GLN A 11 -1.34 4.27 0.10
N VAL A 12 -1.18 3.25 0.91
CA VAL A 12 -1.42 1.86 0.53
C VAL A 12 -2.56 1.37 1.39
N HIS A 13 -3.65 0.97 0.75
CA HIS A 13 -4.74 0.28 1.42
C HIS A 13 -4.58 -1.20 1.13
N TYR A 14 -4.27 -1.99 2.14
CA TYR A 14 -4.18 -3.44 2.06
C TYR A 14 -5.45 -4.04 2.62
N VAL A 15 -6.27 -4.66 1.77
CA VAL A 15 -7.55 -5.27 2.19
C VAL A 15 -7.32 -6.77 2.28
N LYS A 16 -7.48 -7.33 3.48
CA LYS A 16 -7.31 -8.77 3.76
C LYS A 16 -8.54 -9.56 3.37
N SER A 17 -9.72 -9.02 3.69
CA SER A 17 -11.02 -9.64 3.41
C SER A 17 -12.10 -8.58 3.19
N GLY A 18 -13.22 -9.02 2.59
CA GLY A 18 -14.35 -8.16 2.21
C GLY A 18 -14.15 -7.54 0.83
N THR A 19 -15.22 -6.94 0.31
CA THR A 19 -15.23 -6.29 -1.01
C THR A 19 -15.02 -4.78 -0.86
N VAL A 20 -14.23 -4.21 -1.76
CA VAL A 20 -14.02 -2.78 -1.89
C VAL A 20 -14.32 -2.31 -3.30
N ARG A 21 -15.04 -1.20 -3.40
CA ARG A 21 -15.18 -0.43 -4.63
C ARG A 21 -14.22 0.75 -4.57
N VAL A 22 -13.28 0.82 -5.49
CA VAL A 22 -12.24 1.86 -5.53
C VAL A 22 -12.42 2.69 -6.79
N TYR A 23 -12.33 4.00 -6.65
CA TYR A 23 -12.17 4.94 -7.74
C TYR A 23 -10.78 5.55 -7.61
N LEU A 24 -9.91 5.28 -8.58
CA LEU A 24 -8.56 5.84 -8.68
C LEU A 24 -8.49 6.67 -9.95
N ASP A 25 -8.37 7.98 -9.79
CA ASP A 25 -8.47 8.95 -10.87
C ASP A 25 -9.78 8.77 -11.67
N ASP A 26 -9.68 8.35 -12.93
CA ASP A 26 -10.77 8.07 -13.86
C ASP A 26 -11.14 6.58 -13.98
N GLN A 27 -10.49 5.71 -13.20
CA GLN A 27 -10.71 4.26 -13.22
C GLN A 27 -11.52 3.77 -12.01
N GLN A 28 -12.40 2.81 -12.25
CA GLN A 28 -13.20 2.15 -11.21
C GLN A 28 -12.86 0.66 -11.13
N TYR A 29 -12.66 0.18 -9.90
CA TYR A 29 -12.42 -1.21 -9.58
C TYR A 29 -13.45 -1.72 -8.57
N VAL A 30 -13.78 -3.00 -8.66
CA VAL A 30 -14.54 -3.73 -7.64
C VAL A 30 -13.80 -5.02 -7.40
N GLU A 31 -13.15 -5.12 -6.25
CA GLU A 31 -12.26 -6.22 -5.93
C GLU A 31 -12.56 -6.74 -4.52
N SER A 32 -12.19 -7.99 -4.28
CA SER A 32 -12.26 -8.60 -2.94
C SER A 32 -10.87 -8.91 -2.41
N GLY A 33 -10.72 -8.80 -1.09
CA GLY A 33 -9.48 -9.19 -0.42
C GLY A 33 -9.13 -10.67 -0.67
N PRO A 34 -7.83 -11.03 -0.71
CA PRO A 34 -6.70 -10.15 -0.45
C PRO A 34 -6.33 -9.28 -1.67
N MET A 35 -6.18 -7.98 -1.46
CA MET A 35 -5.85 -7.00 -2.49
C MET A 35 -5.13 -5.78 -1.90
N PHE A 36 -4.49 -4.95 -2.73
CA PHE A 36 -4.11 -3.62 -2.33
C PHE A 36 -4.40 -2.57 -3.39
N PHE A 37 -4.59 -1.33 -2.96
CA PHE A 37 -4.51 -0.19 -3.86
C PHE A 37 -3.55 0.88 -3.35
N LEU A 38 -2.74 1.39 -4.27
CA LEU A 38 -1.73 2.41 -4.05
C LEU A 38 -2.21 3.73 -4.65
N THR A 39 -2.28 4.76 -3.82
CA THR A 39 -2.64 6.12 -4.21
C THR A 39 -1.42 7.03 -4.05
N PRO A 40 -0.78 7.44 -5.16
CA PRO A 40 0.27 8.44 -5.15
C PRO A 40 -0.24 9.81 -4.68
N PRO A 41 0.67 10.72 -4.28
CA PRO A 41 0.33 12.10 -4.02
C PRO A 41 -0.44 12.71 -5.18
N THR A 42 -1.38 13.60 -4.87
CA THR A 42 -2.20 14.37 -5.81
C THR A 42 -3.21 13.59 -6.66
N VAL A 43 -3.16 12.24 -6.69
CA VAL A 43 -4.14 11.42 -7.40
C VAL A 43 -5.48 11.44 -6.66
N PRO A 44 -6.57 11.96 -7.28
CA PRO A 44 -7.91 11.89 -6.70
C PRO A 44 -8.35 10.44 -6.54
N HIS A 45 -8.92 10.12 -5.38
CA HIS A 45 -9.45 8.79 -5.15
C HIS A 45 -10.64 8.81 -4.18
N SER A 46 -11.46 7.78 -4.28
CA SER A 46 -12.51 7.47 -3.31
C SER A 46 -12.67 5.96 -3.22
N PHE A 47 -13.23 5.47 -2.13
CA PHE A 47 -13.52 4.05 -1.99
C PHE A 47 -14.66 3.80 -1.03
N VAL A 48 -15.32 2.66 -1.18
CA VAL A 48 -16.33 2.15 -0.26
C VAL A 48 -15.98 0.70 0.04
N THR A 49 -15.81 0.40 1.33
CA THR A 49 -15.64 -0.96 1.85
C THR A 49 -16.98 -1.48 2.36
N GLU A 50 -17.18 -2.79 2.25
CA GLU A 50 -18.29 -3.46 2.94
C GLU A 50 -18.07 -3.45 4.46
N ALA A 51 -19.15 -3.67 5.22
CA ALA A 51 -19.15 -3.51 6.68
C ALA A 51 -18.24 -4.51 7.41
N ASP A 52 -17.97 -5.66 6.79
CA ASP A 52 -17.13 -6.75 7.28
C ASP A 52 -15.72 -6.76 6.64
N SER A 53 -15.37 -5.70 5.90
CA SER A 53 -14.03 -5.60 5.32
C SER A 53 -12.97 -5.36 6.41
N ASP A 54 -11.84 -6.04 6.27
CA ASP A 54 -10.70 -5.93 7.19
C ASP A 54 -9.41 -5.66 6.44
N GLY A 55 -8.46 -4.98 7.09
CA GLY A 55 -7.18 -4.62 6.48
C GLY A 55 -6.48 -3.44 7.14
N HIS A 56 -5.53 -2.87 6.40
CA HIS A 56 -4.64 -1.82 6.88
C HIS A 56 -4.59 -0.64 5.90
N VAL A 57 -4.35 0.55 6.46
CA VAL A 57 -4.04 1.75 5.68
C VAL A 57 -2.68 2.27 6.12
N LEU A 58 -1.70 2.20 5.22
CA LEU A 58 -0.37 2.71 5.44
C LEU A 58 -0.22 4.06 4.72
N THR A 59 0.07 5.11 5.47
CA THR A 59 0.35 6.46 4.94
C THR A 59 1.85 6.73 5.00
N VAL A 60 2.48 6.93 3.83
CA VAL A 60 3.94 7.07 3.69
C VAL A 60 4.28 8.45 3.16
N ARG A 61 5.23 9.13 3.80
CA ARG A 61 5.76 10.40 3.30
C ARG A 61 6.46 10.16 1.97
N GLN A 62 6.15 10.99 0.97
CA GLN A 62 6.78 10.94 -0.34
C GLN A 62 8.33 10.99 -0.28
N GLN A 63 8.88 11.69 0.71
CA GLN A 63 10.34 11.72 0.93
C GLN A 63 10.95 10.33 1.17
N LEU A 64 10.25 9.42 1.85
CA LEU A 64 10.75 8.06 2.08
C LEU A 64 10.86 7.29 0.76
N VAL A 65 9.87 7.42 -0.12
CA VAL A 65 9.87 6.78 -1.44
C VAL A 65 11.00 7.35 -2.31
N TRP A 66 11.26 8.65 -2.25
CA TRP A 66 12.41 9.24 -2.94
C TRP A 66 13.74 8.71 -2.44
N LEU A 67 13.93 8.58 -1.12
CA LEU A 67 15.15 8.00 -0.55
C LEU A 67 15.36 6.54 -0.97
N LEU A 68 14.28 5.77 -1.19
CA LEU A 68 14.38 4.40 -1.73
C LEU A 68 14.88 4.41 -3.17
N ILE A 69 14.32 5.26 -4.03
CA ILE A 69 14.71 5.39 -5.43
C ILE A 69 16.14 5.96 -5.57
N GLU A 70 16.54 6.88 -4.71
CA GLU A 70 17.91 7.40 -4.67
C GLU A 70 18.92 6.32 -4.25
N ALA A 71 18.52 5.40 -3.36
CA ALA A 71 19.36 4.29 -2.93
C ALA A 71 19.47 3.20 -4.01
N ASP A 72 18.41 2.97 -4.79
CA ASP A 72 18.39 2.04 -5.92
C ASP A 72 17.49 2.57 -7.04
N SER A 73 18.11 3.02 -8.13
CA SER A 73 17.39 3.60 -9.27
C SER A 73 16.55 2.59 -10.04
N SER A 74 16.72 1.28 -9.82
CA SER A 74 15.84 0.26 -10.39
C SER A 74 14.42 0.30 -9.82
N LEU A 75 14.23 0.94 -8.66
CA LEU A 75 12.93 1.21 -8.06
C LEU A 75 12.22 2.42 -8.68
N ALA A 76 12.89 3.19 -9.54
CA ALA A 76 12.27 4.31 -10.21
C ALA A 76 11.15 3.83 -11.16
N PRO A 77 9.96 4.45 -11.14
CA PRO A 77 8.94 4.15 -12.13
C PRO A 77 9.46 4.47 -13.55
N ALA A 78 8.96 3.75 -14.55
CA ALA A 78 9.32 3.99 -15.95
C ALA A 78 8.88 5.39 -16.48
N GLY A 79 8.09 6.14 -15.71
CA GLY A 79 7.62 7.50 -16.02
C GLY A 79 7.99 8.52 -14.94
N ALA A 80 7.49 9.75 -15.08
CA ALA A 80 7.80 10.85 -14.16
C ALA A 80 7.20 10.69 -12.76
N GLN A 81 6.18 9.84 -12.62
CA GLN A 81 5.48 9.59 -11.36
C GLN A 81 5.17 8.10 -11.24
N LEU A 82 5.10 7.62 -10.00
CA LEU A 82 4.62 6.28 -9.70
C LEU A 82 3.10 6.26 -9.97
N PRO A 83 2.58 5.36 -10.82
CA PRO A 83 1.16 5.34 -11.14
C PRO A 83 0.33 4.88 -9.94
N ALA A 84 -0.94 5.26 -9.91
CA ALA A 84 -1.90 4.60 -9.04
C ALA A 84 -2.08 3.15 -9.48
N ALA A 85 -2.30 2.26 -8.52
CA ALA A 85 -2.46 0.84 -8.80
C ALA A 85 -3.58 0.26 -7.95
N CYS A 86 -4.32 -0.69 -8.53
CA CYS A 86 -5.26 -1.55 -7.82
C CYS A 86 -4.95 -2.99 -8.22
N VAL A 87 -4.52 -3.80 -7.27
CA VAL A 87 -4.01 -5.16 -7.51
C VAL A 87 -4.77 -6.15 -6.63
N ALA A 88 -5.59 -6.97 -7.26
CA ALA A 88 -6.20 -8.14 -6.63
C ALA A 88 -5.19 -9.28 -6.58
N LEU A 89 -4.76 -9.70 -5.38
CA LEU A 89 -3.71 -10.70 -5.24
C LEU A 89 -4.16 -12.08 -5.70
N ALA A 90 -5.47 -12.34 -5.68
CA ALA A 90 -6.07 -13.56 -6.23
C ALA A 90 -5.87 -13.72 -7.75
N HIS A 91 -5.58 -12.63 -8.46
CA HIS A 91 -5.34 -12.63 -9.91
C HIS A 91 -3.85 -12.70 -10.27
N LEU A 92 -2.95 -12.72 -9.27
CA LEU A 92 -1.52 -12.89 -9.50
C LEU A 92 -1.20 -14.37 -9.75
N GLY A 93 -0.19 -14.61 -10.60
CA GLY A 93 0.33 -15.95 -10.84
C GLY A 93 0.96 -16.57 -9.60
N LEU A 94 1.10 -17.90 -9.60
CA LEU A 94 1.66 -18.67 -8.47
C LEU A 94 3.11 -18.27 -8.14
N GLU A 95 3.83 -17.71 -9.12
CA GLU A 95 5.16 -17.14 -8.94
C GLU A 95 5.21 -16.03 -7.89
N TYR A 96 4.10 -15.30 -7.67
CA TYR A 96 4.00 -14.22 -6.68
C TYR A 96 3.49 -14.70 -5.30
N ALA A 97 3.24 -15.99 -5.13
CA ALA A 97 2.66 -16.50 -3.88
C ALA A 97 3.57 -16.26 -2.67
N GLY A 98 4.89 -16.20 -2.88
CA GLY A 98 5.87 -15.85 -1.84
C GLY A 98 5.73 -14.39 -1.41
N GLU A 99 5.68 -13.49 -2.37
CA GLU A 99 5.55 -12.05 -2.21
C GLU A 99 4.23 -11.69 -1.53
N VAL A 100 3.12 -12.32 -1.94
CA VAL A 100 1.80 -12.12 -1.33
C VAL A 100 1.82 -12.48 0.15
N ARG A 101 2.36 -13.67 0.51
CA ARG A 101 2.50 -14.07 1.93
C ARG A 101 3.42 -13.13 2.71
N ARG A 102 4.48 -12.66 2.07
CA ARG A 102 5.42 -11.72 2.68
C ARG A 102 4.75 -10.37 2.93
N LEU A 103 3.94 -9.88 2.00
CA LEU A 103 3.25 -8.59 2.14
C LEU A 103 2.24 -8.64 3.29
N ASP A 104 1.42 -9.70 3.35
CA ASP A 104 0.48 -9.95 4.46
C ASP A 104 1.22 -9.93 5.82
N TYR A 105 2.31 -10.70 5.92
CA TYR A 105 3.14 -10.75 7.12
C TYR A 105 3.72 -9.37 7.49
N LEU A 106 4.22 -8.60 6.53
CA LEU A 106 4.80 -7.28 6.79
C LEU A 106 3.77 -6.28 7.30
N PHE A 107 2.52 -6.33 6.80
CA PHE A 107 1.45 -5.47 7.29
C PHE A 107 1.04 -5.83 8.73
N GLU A 108 0.99 -7.12 9.07
CA GLU A 108 0.77 -7.57 10.45
C GLU A 108 1.86 -7.10 11.40
N GLU A 109 3.14 -7.33 11.05
CA GLU A 109 4.27 -6.88 11.87
C GLU A 109 4.27 -5.36 12.03
N LEU A 110 3.93 -4.61 10.97
CA LEU A 110 3.83 -3.15 11.06
C LEU A 110 2.70 -2.73 12.00
N SER A 111 1.54 -3.38 11.92
CA SER A 111 0.39 -3.14 12.80
C SER A 111 0.75 -3.41 14.27
N GLU A 112 1.40 -4.54 14.55
CA GLU A 112 1.87 -4.89 15.89
C GLU A 112 2.91 -3.90 16.42
N GLU A 113 3.88 -3.50 15.60
CA GLU A 113 4.92 -2.55 16.00
C GLU A 113 4.34 -1.16 16.29
N VAL A 114 3.28 -0.75 15.57
CA VAL A 114 2.57 0.52 15.82
C VAL A 114 1.94 0.53 17.21
N VAL A 115 1.41 -0.58 17.73
CA VAL A 115 0.79 -0.63 19.05
C VAL A 115 1.76 -0.98 20.18
N SER A 116 2.94 -1.50 19.84
CA SER A 116 3.97 -1.85 20.81
C SER A 116 4.80 -0.64 21.27
N ASP A 117 5.54 -0.79 22.37
CA ASP A 117 6.53 0.20 22.84
C ASP A 117 7.87 -0.49 23.12
N ARG A 118 8.40 -1.15 22.09
CA ARG A 118 9.66 -1.91 22.17
C ARG A 118 10.86 -1.01 21.90
N PRO A 119 12.05 -1.30 22.46
CA PRO A 119 13.29 -0.62 22.07
C PRO A 119 13.53 -0.74 20.56
N GLY A 120 13.85 0.38 19.91
CA GLY A 120 14.10 0.41 18.47
C GLY A 120 12.86 0.57 17.59
N ARG A 121 11.66 0.74 18.18
CA ARG A 121 10.39 0.87 17.47
C ARG A 121 10.42 1.79 16.25
N SER A 122 10.94 3.01 16.38
CA SER A 122 11.00 3.94 15.25
C SER A 122 11.80 3.39 14.06
N ALA A 123 12.89 2.67 14.31
CA ALA A 123 13.70 2.05 13.27
C ALA A 123 13.00 0.82 12.66
N ALA A 124 12.28 0.05 13.48
CA ALA A 124 11.46 -1.08 13.01
C ALA A 124 10.33 -0.60 12.09
N LEU A 125 9.58 0.44 12.49
CA LEU A 125 8.53 1.05 11.67
C LEU A 125 9.07 1.57 10.33
N ASP A 126 10.22 2.25 10.32
CA ASP A 126 10.86 2.73 9.08
C ASP A 126 11.27 1.55 8.19
N SER A 127 11.87 0.50 8.77
CA SER A 127 12.32 -0.68 8.05
C SER A 127 11.16 -1.46 7.44
N LEU A 128 10.10 -1.72 8.21
CA LEU A 128 8.89 -2.42 7.74
C LEU A 128 8.21 -1.62 6.63
N THR A 129 8.07 -0.30 6.80
CA THR A 129 7.50 0.59 5.77
C THR A 129 8.32 0.52 4.48
N ARG A 130 9.65 0.56 4.56
CA ARG A 130 10.52 0.43 3.38
C ARG A 130 10.35 -0.92 2.69
N LEU A 131 10.34 -2.01 3.46
CA LEU A 131 10.17 -3.35 2.91
C LEU A 131 8.82 -3.51 2.20
N ILE A 132 7.74 -2.95 2.77
CA ILE A 132 6.43 -2.91 2.11
C ILE A 132 6.54 -2.13 0.81
N MET A 133 7.04 -0.89 0.83
CA MET A 133 7.12 -0.04 -0.37
C MET A 133 8.00 -0.63 -1.49
N ILE A 134 9.05 -1.39 -1.16
CA ILE A 134 9.89 -2.10 -2.16
C ILE A 134 9.15 -3.30 -2.76
N SER A 135 8.16 -3.87 -2.06
CA SER A 135 7.44 -5.07 -2.49
C SER A 135 6.23 -4.77 -3.38
N LEU A 136 5.84 -3.50 -3.49
CA LEU A 136 4.72 -3.03 -4.31
C LEU A 136 5.21 -2.66 -5.72
#